data_AF-X0UN72-F1
#
_entry.id   AF-X0UN72-F1
#
_cell.length_a   1.000
_cell.length_b   1.000
_cell.length_c   1.000
_cell.angle_alpha   90.00
_cell.angle_beta   90.00
_cell.angle_gamma   90.00
#
_symmetry.space_group_name_H-M   'P 1'
#
loop_
_entity.id
_entity.type
_entity.pdbx_description
1 polymer ?
#
loop_
_entity_poly.entity_id
_entity_poly.type
_entity_poly.pdbx_seq_one_letter_code
_entity_poly.pdbx_strand_id
1 'polypeptide(L)' 'VLACLAKSPDDRPQTASALRQKLASCADNATWTEDSRRRWWESHADSLREQPTKISDAATLAVDLGQGR' A
#
# COMPACT_ATOMS: atom_id res chain seq x y z
N VAL A 1 -4.79 -2.71 6.70
CA VAL A 1 -3.54 -2.87 5.91
C VAL A 1 -2.42 -3.56 6.69
N LEU A 2 -2.22 -3.27 7.99
CA LEU A 2 -1.12 -3.85 8.79
C LEU A 2 -0.97 -5.38 8.71
N ALA A 3 -2.06 -6.13 8.50
CA ALA A 3 -2.01 -7.58 8.30
C ALA A 3 -1.10 -8.02 7.13
N CYS A 4 -0.94 -7.20 6.10
CA CYS A 4 -0.01 -7.48 4.99
C CYS A 4 1.46 -7.41 5.40
N LEU A 5 1.75 -6.73 6.51
CA LEU A 5 3.11 -6.54 7.04
C LEU A 5 3.45 -7.56 8.14
N ALA A 6 2.59 -8.56 8.37
CA ALA A 6 2.85 -9.58 9.37
C ALA A 6 4.18 -10.29 9.09
N LYS A 7 4.93 -10.59 10.15
CA LYS A 7 6.27 -11.20 10.03
C LYS A 7 6.18 -12.60 9.45
N SER A 8 5.24 -13.40 9.94
CA SER A 8 4.90 -14.68 9.33
C SER A 8 4.11 -14.47 8.04
N PRO A 9 4.45 -15.16 6.93
CA PRO A 9 3.65 -15.17 5.71
C PRO A 9 2.23 -15.71 5.93
N ASP A 10 2.07 -16.68 6.82
CA ASP A 10 0.78 -17.34 7.07
C ASP A 10 -0.24 -16.40 7.73
N ASP A 11 0.24 -15.41 8.49
CA ASP A 11 -0.57 -14.40 9.15
C ASP A 11 -1.10 -13.31 8.19
N ARG A 12 -0.60 -13.29 6.95
CA ARG A 12 -1.00 -12.30 5.94
C ARG A 12 -2.27 -12.77 5.23
N PRO A 13 -3.05 -11.85 4.64
CA PRO A 13 -4.06 -12.24 3.66
C PRO A 13 -3.39 -13.00 2.51
N GLN A 14 -3.78 -14.26 2.33
CA GLN A 14 -3.15 -15.16 1.35
C GLN A 14 -3.41 -14.76 -0.10
N THR A 15 -4.40 -13.91 -0.36
CA THR A 15 -4.69 -13.38 -1.69
C THR A 15 -5.06 -11.90 -1.64
N ALA A 16 -4.87 -11.21 -2.76
CA ALA A 16 -5.35 -9.84 -2.94
C ALA A 16 -6.87 -9.73 -2.73
N SER A 17 -7.64 -10.73 -3.16
CA SER A 17 -9.09 -10.78 -2.94
C SER A 17 -9.46 -10.86 -1.46
N ALA A 18 -8.72 -11.65 -0.67
CA ALA A 18 -8.92 -11.73 0.78
C ALA A 18 -8.61 -10.39 1.47
N LEU A 19 -7.57 -9.68 1.02
CA LEU A 19 -7.30 -8.32 1.48
C LEU A 19 -8.42 -7.35 1.10
N ARG A 20 -8.91 -7.40 -0.16
CA ARG A 20 -9.99 -6.54 -0.63
C ARG A 20 -11.25 -6.70 0.21
N GLN A 21 -11.63 -7.93 0.57
CA GLN A 21 -12.78 -8.17 1.44
C GLN A 21 -12.60 -7.53 2.83
N LYS A 22 -11.39 -7.63 3.42
CA LYS A 22 -11.08 -6.97 4.70
C LYS A 22 -11.08 -5.45 4.62
N LEU A 23 -10.65 -4.88 3.49
CA LEU A 23 -10.72 -3.43 3.26
C LEU A 23 -12.14 -2.94 3.04
N ALA A 24 -13.00 -3.78 2.45
CA ALA A 24 -14.39 -3.43 2.21
C ALA A 24 -15.20 -3.26 3.51
N SER A 25 -14.75 -3.88 4.62
CA SER A 25 -15.36 -3.70 5.93
C SER A 25 -14.86 -2.48 6.71
N CYS A 26 -13.90 -1.70 6.17
CA CYS A 26 -13.45 -0.47 6.82
C CYS A 26 -14.55 0.62 6.72
N ALA A 27 -14.74 1.36 7.80
CA ALA A 27 -15.78 2.40 7.90
C ALA A 27 -15.71 3.43 6.76
N ASP A 28 -14.50 3.81 6.36
CA ASP A 28 -14.27 4.85 5.35
C ASP A 28 -14.46 4.37 3.90
N ASN A 29 -14.66 3.06 3.68
CA ASN A 29 -14.85 2.49 2.34
C ASN A 29 -16.05 3.13 1.61
N ALA A 30 -17.12 3.46 2.35
CA ALA A 30 -18.31 4.07 1.75
C ALA A 30 -18.11 5.55 1.36
N THR A 31 -17.24 6.26 2.09
CA THR A 31 -17.05 7.71 1.93
C THR A 31 -16.03 8.03 0.84
N TRP A 32 -15.03 7.16 0.67
CA TRP A 32 -14.00 7.30 -0.37
C TRP A 32 -14.41 6.64 -1.70
N THR A 33 -15.36 7.28 -2.37
CA THR A 33 -15.87 6.84 -3.67
C THR A 33 -14.88 7.11 -4.81
N GLU A 34 -15.15 6.55 -5.99
CA GLU A 34 -14.41 6.87 -7.22
C GLU A 34 -14.43 8.38 -7.51
N ASP A 35 -15.59 9.00 -7.31
CA ASP A 35 -15.85 10.40 -7.57
C ASP A 35 -15.10 11.33 -6.58
N SER A 36 -15.08 10.98 -5.28
CA SER A 36 -14.25 11.71 -4.31
C SER A 36 -12.75 11.58 -4.62
N ARG A 37 -12.30 10.40 -5.06
CA ARG A 37 -10.91 10.18 -5.48
C ARG A 37 -10.53 11.04 -6.68
N ARG A 38 -11.41 11.11 -7.68
CA ARG A 38 -11.22 11.94 -8.88
C ARG A 38 -11.05 13.41 -8.50
N ARG A 39 -11.99 13.96 -7.73
CA ARG A 39 -11.93 15.37 -7.29
C ARG A 39 -10.68 15.68 -6.49
N TRP A 40 -10.23 14.74 -5.66
CA TRP A 40 -9.01 14.92 -4.89
C TRP A 40 -7.78 15.01 -5.82
N TRP A 41 -7.66 14.10 -6.80
CA TRP A 41 -6.56 14.15 -7.76
C TRP A 41 -6.57 15.43 -8.59
N GLU A 42 -7.73 15.87 -9.08
CA GLU A 42 -7.87 17.13 -9.82
C GLU A 42 -7.41 18.34 -9.00
N SER A 43 -7.62 18.33 -7.68
CA SER A 43 -7.25 19.45 -6.80
C SER A 43 -5.82 19.39 -6.25
N HIS A 44 -5.16 18.23 -6.25
CA HIS A 44 -3.87 18.05 -5.58
C HIS A 44 -2.73 17.57 -6.48
N ALA A 45 -3.01 17.09 -7.70
CA ALA A 45 -2.00 16.48 -8.58
C ALA A 45 -0.80 17.40 -8.86
N ASP A 46 -1.04 18.68 -9.16
CA ASP A 46 0.05 19.60 -9.50
C ASP A 46 0.96 19.86 -8.30
N SER A 47 0.39 20.02 -7.10
CA SER A 47 1.18 20.19 -5.87
C SER A 47 2.04 18.96 -5.51
N LEU A 48 1.64 17.76 -5.92
CA LEU A 48 2.43 16.55 -5.71
C LEU A 48 3.58 16.41 -6.72
N ARG A 49 3.42 16.93 -7.94
CA ARG A 49 4.43 16.86 -9.00
C ARG A 49 5.59 17.82 -8.77
N GLU A 50 5.33 18.94 -8.13
CA GLU A 50 6.33 19.97 -7.79
C GLU A 50 7.19 19.61 -6.57
N GLN A 51 6.91 18.50 -5.87
CA GLN A 51 7.70 18.09 -4.71
C GLN A 51 8.95 17.33 -5.17
N PRO A 52 10.17 17.89 -5.00
CA PRO A 52 11.39 17.15 -5.28
C PRO A 52 11.48 15.99 -4.28
N THR A 53 11.30 14.78 -4.77
CA THR A 53 11.54 13.54 -4.03
C THR A 53 13.00 13.51 -3.59
N LYS A 54 13.27 13.90 -2.34
CA LYS A 54 14.52 13.54 -1.65
C LYS A 54 14.48 12.04 -1.38
N ILE A 55 14.80 11.25 -2.38
CA ILE A 55 15.09 9.83 -2.17
C ILE A 55 16.46 9.77 -1.51
N SER A 56 16.48 9.58 -0.20
CA SER A 56 17.68 9.09 0.48
C SER A 56 17.96 7.69 -0.08
N ASP A 57 19.17 7.52 -0.61
CA ASP A 57 19.74 6.31 -1.22
C ASP A 57 18.99 5.02 -0.85
N ALA A 58 18.07 4.62 -1.71
CA ALA A 58 17.35 3.35 -1.58
C ALA A 58 18.31 2.23 -2.01
N ALA A 59 19.25 1.90 -1.12
CA ALA A 59 20.11 0.74 -1.28
C ALA A 59 19.23 -0.51 -1.24
N THR A 60 18.90 -1.04 -2.42
CA THR A 60 18.23 -2.34 -2.58
C THR A 60 19.13 -3.42 -1.99
N LEU A 61 18.84 -3.83 -0.76
CA LEU A 61 19.48 -4.97 -0.12
C LEU A 61 18.91 -6.25 -0.72
N ALA A 62 19.66 -6.86 -1.65
CA ALA A 62 19.41 -8.23 -2.07
C ALA A 62 19.73 -9.16 -0.89
N VAL A 63 18.70 -9.72 -0.26
CA VAL A 63 18.87 -10.74 0.79
C VAL A 63 18.96 -12.10 0.10
N ASP A 64 20.14 -12.71 0.15
CA ASP A 64 20.34 -14.10 -0.25
C ASP A 64 19.62 -15.00 0.78
N LEU A 65 18.52 -15.63 0.38
CA LEU A 65 17.81 -16.62 1.19
C LEU A 65 18.59 -17.93 1.11
N GLY A 66 19.80 -17.92 1.67
CA GLY A 66 20.69 -19.07 1.78
C GLY A 66 20.00 -20.21 2.53
N GLN A 67 20.02 -21.37 1.90
CA GLN A 67 19.38 -22.60 2.33
C GLN A 67 19.74 -22.98 3.78
N GLY A 68 18.71 -23.14 4.60
CA GLY A 68 18.80 -23.80 5.91
C GLY A 68 18.57 -25.30 5.76
N ARG A 69 19.62 -26.05 6.10
CA ARG A 69 19.79 -27.51 6.18
C ARG A 69 18.57 -28.34 6.60
#